data_AF-A0A6J6R5H0-F1
#
_entry.id   AF-A0A6J6R5H0-F1
#
_cell.length_a   1.000
_cell.length_b   1.000
_cell.length_c   1.000
_cell.angle_alpha   90.00
_cell.angle_beta   90.00
_cell.angle_gamma   90.00
#
_symmetry.space_group_name_H-M   'P 1'
#
loop_
_entity.id
_entity.type
_entity.pdbx_description
1 polymer ?
#
loop_
_entity_poly.entity_id
_entity_poly.type
_entity_poly.pdbx_seq_one_letter_code
_entity_poly.pdbx_strand_id
1 'polypeptide(L)'
;MTTTEATPATEAPLIVPPVAQRRGFRLGIRWKLLISFTTAFTVVFAFIAIWIFQYTTTVAKDRLENELNRSALGGAATISAPEFVELNATVPAVPDAAYEYGLGYPDSPLYDLIARELFSIRQIVKDAKVYSYYLDPADGKLYFSASGGYYVTPEPVGVQFKVPVSDVVDPATYAYMEQGLTATTEQKEYSDDFGNFISSYTPILDDAGTPVGAIGLDYPQSYVAEVQDGVRRQLFPVLGFSYIVLLLLVLVLSTSLARPLRRLTAATGRIANGEYDLDVTGLVRTRFPDEMFTLAESFAEMAKKVGLRERSLTREVQRLKVEIDHARREEAVKEITESDFFSDLTAKAAEMRRKARPESDG
;
A
#
# COMPACT_ATOMS: atom_id res chain seq x y z
N MET A 1 -79.92 22.22 -37.66
CA MET A 1 -78.76 21.37 -37.32
C MET A 1 -77.59 21.86 -38.14
N THR A 2 -76.74 22.68 -37.54
CA THR A 2 -75.51 23.24 -38.10
C THR A 2 -74.34 22.49 -37.46
N THR A 3 -73.62 21.70 -38.23
CA THR A 3 -72.37 21.06 -37.80
C THR A 3 -71.20 21.90 -38.29
N THR A 4 -70.52 22.53 -37.33
CA THR A 4 -69.31 23.34 -37.50
C THR A 4 -68.10 22.44 -37.74
N GLU A 5 -67.36 22.71 -38.80
CA GLU A 5 -66.03 22.16 -39.12
C GLU A 5 -65.02 22.48 -38.00
N ALA A 6 -64.28 21.47 -37.54
CA ALA A 6 -63.14 21.64 -36.65
C ALA A 6 -61.84 21.70 -37.47
N THR A 7 -61.11 22.81 -37.35
CA THR A 7 -59.78 23.03 -37.94
C THR A 7 -58.74 22.15 -37.23
N PRO A 8 -57.78 21.51 -37.93
CA PRO A 8 -56.75 20.71 -37.27
C PRO A 8 -55.68 21.62 -36.63
N ALA A 9 -55.34 21.33 -35.38
CA ALA A 9 -54.28 22.02 -34.65
C ALA A 9 -52.90 21.63 -35.18
N THR A 10 -52.11 22.62 -35.57
CA THR A 10 -50.71 22.46 -35.98
C THR A 10 -49.83 22.16 -34.75
N GLU A 11 -49.32 20.94 -34.63
CA GLU A 11 -48.32 20.60 -33.59
C GLU A 11 -46.99 21.32 -33.89
N ALA A 12 -46.56 22.17 -32.95
CA ALA A 12 -45.23 22.78 -33.00
C ALA A 12 -44.15 21.73 -32.61
N PRO A 13 -42.97 21.74 -33.26
CA PRO A 13 -41.93 20.76 -32.97
C PRO A 13 -41.38 20.94 -31.54
N LEU A 14 -41.29 19.83 -30.81
CA LEU A 14 -40.63 19.73 -29.50
C LEU A 14 -39.15 20.11 -29.60
N ILE A 15 -38.81 21.34 -29.23
CA ILE A 15 -37.41 21.77 -29.06
C ILE A 15 -36.93 21.21 -27.71
N VAL A 16 -36.20 20.10 -27.76
CA VAL A 16 -35.49 19.55 -26.59
C VAL A 16 -34.28 20.45 -26.31
N PRO A 17 -34.14 21.04 -25.10
CA PRO A 17 -33.01 21.88 -24.78
C PRO A 17 -31.70 21.06 -24.76
N PRO A 18 -30.55 21.64 -25.16
CA PRO A 18 -29.29 20.92 -25.14
C PRO A 18 -28.91 20.57 -23.70
N VAL A 19 -28.77 19.27 -23.43
CA VAL A 19 -28.29 18.76 -22.14
C VAL A 19 -26.88 19.30 -21.91
N ALA A 20 -26.71 20.15 -20.89
CA ALA A 20 -25.42 20.70 -20.51
C ALA A 20 -24.45 19.56 -20.13
N GLN A 21 -23.52 19.25 -21.04
CA GLN A 21 -22.45 18.28 -20.77
C GLN A 21 -21.50 18.87 -19.73
N ARG A 22 -21.65 18.44 -18.46
CA ARG A 22 -20.62 18.64 -17.45
C ARG A 22 -19.33 18.01 -17.94
N ARG A 23 -18.35 18.84 -18.36
CA ARG A 23 -16.98 18.43 -18.68
C ARG A 23 -16.24 18.06 -17.39
N GLY A 24 -16.62 16.93 -16.80
CA GLY A 24 -15.76 16.25 -15.84
C GLY A 24 -14.54 15.70 -16.56
N PHE A 25 -13.35 15.82 -15.96
CA PHE A 25 -12.12 15.21 -16.46
C PHE A 25 -12.32 13.70 -16.64
N ARG A 26 -12.57 13.23 -17.87
CA ARG A 26 -12.78 11.80 -18.15
C ARG A 26 -11.43 11.11 -18.33
N LEU A 27 -10.85 10.64 -17.22
CA LEU A 27 -9.70 9.73 -17.26
C LEU A 27 -10.08 8.44 -18.00
N GLY A 28 -9.25 8.05 -18.97
CA GLY A 28 -9.41 6.79 -19.70
C GLY A 28 -9.27 5.58 -18.75
N ILE A 29 -9.89 4.46 -19.12
CA ILE A 29 -9.93 3.23 -18.31
C ILE A 29 -8.54 2.79 -17.85
N ARG A 30 -7.50 2.95 -18.68
CA ARG A 30 -6.10 2.67 -18.33
C ARG A 30 -5.65 3.38 -17.07
N TRP A 31 -5.90 4.67 -17.01
CA TRP A 31 -5.47 5.51 -15.90
C TRP A 31 -6.29 5.26 -14.65
N LYS A 32 -7.59 4.95 -14.80
CA LYS A 32 -8.42 4.53 -13.66
C LYS A 32 -7.88 3.25 -13.02
N LEU A 33 -7.63 2.21 -13.83
CA LEU A 33 -7.06 0.95 -13.35
C LEU A 33 -5.67 1.15 -12.75
N LEU A 34 -4.79 1.88 -13.45
CA LEU A 34 -3.43 2.10 -12.98
C LEU A 34 -3.42 2.84 -11.65
N ILE A 35 -4.18 3.93 -11.52
CA ILE A 35 -4.28 4.67 -10.25
C ILE A 35 -4.90 3.79 -9.16
N SER A 36 -6.00 3.08 -9.42
CA SER A 36 -6.67 2.27 -8.40
C SER A 36 -5.77 1.15 -7.89
N PHE A 37 -5.14 0.39 -8.79
CA PHE A 37 -4.27 -0.72 -8.42
C PHE A 37 -2.99 -0.22 -7.77
N THR A 38 -2.32 0.78 -8.34
CA THR A 38 -1.11 1.35 -7.74
C THR A 38 -1.38 1.87 -6.34
N THR A 39 -2.47 2.61 -6.11
CA THR A 39 -2.82 3.10 -4.77
C THR A 39 -3.09 1.95 -3.81
N ALA A 40 -3.90 0.95 -4.21
CA ALA A 40 -4.19 -0.20 -3.36
C ALA A 40 -2.92 -0.98 -2.98
N PHE A 41 -2.06 -1.26 -3.96
CA PHE A 41 -0.80 -1.97 -3.70
C PHE A 41 0.19 -1.13 -2.89
N THR A 42 0.25 0.19 -3.10
CA THR A 42 1.11 1.07 -2.28
C THR A 42 0.72 0.97 -0.81
N VAL A 43 -0.59 1.00 -0.51
CA VAL A 43 -1.08 0.89 0.87
C VAL A 43 -0.69 -0.46 1.48
N VAL A 44 -0.88 -1.55 0.73
CA VAL A 44 -0.51 -2.91 1.20
C VAL A 44 1.00 -3.04 1.43
N PHE A 45 1.84 -2.56 0.51
CA PHE A 45 3.29 -2.61 0.65
C PHE A 45 3.79 -1.75 1.80
N ALA A 46 3.22 -0.56 1.98
CA ALA A 46 3.55 0.30 3.11
C ALA A 46 3.16 -0.36 4.43
N PHE A 47 1.96 -0.97 4.50
CA PHE A 47 1.53 -1.72 5.67
C PHE A 47 2.48 -2.87 5.99
N ILE A 48 2.84 -3.71 5.00
CA ILE A 48 3.76 -4.83 5.18
C ILE A 48 5.13 -4.34 5.63
N ALA A 49 5.67 -3.27 5.02
CA ALA A 49 6.96 -2.70 5.38
C ALA A 49 6.97 -2.21 6.85
N ILE A 50 5.94 -1.45 7.24
CA ILE A 50 5.79 -0.95 8.61
C ILE A 50 5.65 -2.11 9.59
N TRP A 51 4.77 -3.08 9.28
CA TRP A 51 4.53 -4.24 10.13
C TRP A 51 5.78 -5.08 10.34
N ILE A 52 6.52 -5.41 9.26
CA ILE A 52 7.77 -6.18 9.38
C ILE A 52 8.81 -5.40 10.19
N PHE A 53 8.96 -4.10 9.93
CA PHE A 53 9.95 -3.27 10.63
C PHE A 53 9.64 -3.18 12.12
N GLN A 54 8.37 -2.94 12.48
CA GLN A 54 7.91 -2.90 13.86
C GLN A 54 8.05 -4.27 14.53
N TYR A 55 7.53 -5.33 13.93
CA TYR A 55 7.60 -6.69 14.45
C TYR A 55 9.04 -7.12 14.71
N THR A 56 9.94 -6.91 13.75
CA THR A 56 11.35 -7.32 13.89
C THR A 56 12.05 -6.53 14.99
N THR A 57 11.81 -5.21 15.06
CA THR A 57 12.40 -4.35 16.09
C THR A 57 11.90 -4.74 17.48
N THR A 58 10.59 -4.94 17.66
CA THR A 58 9.99 -5.35 18.93
C THR A 58 10.51 -6.71 19.37
N VAL A 59 10.48 -7.72 18.49
CA VAL A 59 10.99 -9.06 18.83
C VAL A 59 12.47 -9.05 19.18
N ALA A 60 13.28 -8.23 18.50
CA ALA A 60 14.71 -8.09 18.82
C ALA A 60 14.92 -7.46 20.20
N LYS A 61 14.17 -6.40 20.52
CA LYS A 61 14.19 -5.75 21.84
C LYS A 61 13.73 -6.68 22.95
N ASP A 62 12.57 -7.31 22.80
CA ASP A 62 12.03 -8.24 23.79
C ASP A 62 12.99 -9.40 24.06
N ARG A 63 13.65 -9.93 23.02
CA ARG A 63 14.67 -10.98 23.18
C ARG A 63 15.88 -10.48 23.93
N LEU A 64 16.37 -9.29 23.58
CA LEU A 64 17.51 -8.67 24.23
C LEU A 64 17.22 -8.41 25.73
N GLU A 65 16.06 -7.85 26.05
CA GLU A 65 15.60 -7.64 27.44
C GLU A 65 15.56 -8.97 28.22
N ASN A 66 14.94 -10.00 27.65
CA ASN A 66 14.88 -11.32 28.27
C ASN A 66 16.27 -11.95 28.47
N GLU A 67 17.18 -11.80 27.52
CA GLU A 67 18.55 -12.31 27.59
C GLU A 67 19.38 -11.55 28.63
N LEU A 68 19.21 -10.23 28.70
CA LEU A 68 19.82 -9.38 29.72
C LEU A 68 19.41 -9.80 31.12
N ASN A 69 18.12 -9.97 31.38
CA ASN A 69 17.64 -10.39 32.69
C ASN A 69 18.16 -11.76 33.12
N ARG A 70 18.16 -12.73 32.19
CA ARG A 70 18.66 -14.07 32.49
C ARG A 70 20.15 -14.05 32.78
N SER A 71 20.89 -13.25 32.03
CA SER A 71 22.33 -13.07 32.24
C SER A 71 22.65 -12.30 33.51
N ALA A 72 21.85 -11.30 33.87
CA ALA A 72 21.96 -10.56 35.13
C ALA A 72 21.67 -11.50 36.31
N LEU A 73 20.55 -12.22 36.29
CA LEU A 73 20.18 -13.19 37.32
C LEU A 73 21.24 -14.29 37.49
N GLY A 74 21.67 -14.90 36.38
CA GLY A 74 22.69 -15.94 36.41
C GLY A 74 24.06 -15.41 36.82
N GLY A 75 24.43 -14.22 36.36
CA GLY A 75 25.70 -13.57 36.66
C GLY A 75 25.80 -13.15 38.13
N ALA A 76 24.75 -12.61 38.71
CA ALA A 76 24.76 -12.24 40.13
C ALA A 76 24.94 -13.42 41.06
N ALA A 77 24.39 -14.58 40.69
CA ALA A 77 24.60 -15.84 41.41
C ALA A 77 26.04 -16.36 41.31
N THR A 78 26.88 -15.81 40.42
CA THR A 78 28.31 -16.13 40.35
C THR A 78 29.18 -15.19 41.17
N ILE A 79 28.63 -14.08 41.69
CA ILE A 79 29.38 -13.13 42.50
C ILE A 79 29.54 -13.67 43.92
N SER A 80 30.76 -13.70 44.44
CA SER A 80 30.98 -14.17 45.81
C SER A 80 30.51 -13.15 46.84
N ALA A 81 29.35 -13.41 47.48
CA ALA A 81 28.73 -12.50 48.43
C ALA A 81 29.61 -12.16 49.67
N PRO A 82 30.31 -13.11 50.32
CA PRO A 82 31.17 -12.81 51.46
C PRO A 82 32.31 -11.84 51.09
N GLU A 83 33.00 -12.11 49.99
CA GLU A 83 34.10 -11.29 49.47
C GLU A 83 33.60 -9.93 48.97
N PHE A 84 32.39 -9.87 48.40
CA PHE A 84 31.74 -8.62 48.02
C PHE A 84 31.46 -7.73 49.23
N VAL A 85 30.93 -8.31 50.32
CA VAL A 85 30.71 -7.59 51.59
C VAL A 85 32.04 -7.13 52.19
N GLU A 86 33.04 -8.01 52.22
CA GLU A 86 34.37 -7.69 52.75
C GLU A 86 35.06 -6.57 51.96
N LEU A 87 34.96 -6.59 50.62
CA LEU A 87 35.46 -5.55 49.72
C LEU A 87 34.91 -4.17 50.13
N ASN A 88 33.59 -4.06 50.23
CA ASN A 88 32.93 -2.79 50.48
C ASN A 88 33.20 -2.28 51.90
N ALA A 89 33.32 -3.18 52.88
CA ALA A 89 33.56 -2.84 54.28
C ALA A 89 35.02 -2.44 54.58
N THR A 90 36.00 -3.09 53.94
CA THR A 90 37.41 -3.01 54.37
C THR A 90 38.30 -2.20 53.45
N VAL A 91 38.00 -2.15 52.14
CA VAL A 91 38.86 -1.48 51.17
C VAL A 91 38.54 0.01 51.12
N PRO A 92 39.54 0.90 51.28
CA PRO A 92 39.32 2.34 51.20
C PRO A 92 39.13 2.80 49.75
N ALA A 93 38.41 3.93 49.58
CA ALA A 93 38.37 4.62 48.29
C ALA A 93 39.78 5.13 47.92
N VAL A 94 40.09 5.15 46.63
CA VAL A 94 41.40 5.60 46.13
C VAL A 94 41.22 6.92 45.39
N PRO A 95 41.68 8.06 45.94
CA PRO A 95 41.66 9.33 45.24
C PRO A 95 42.54 9.28 43.99
N ASP A 96 41.98 9.66 42.85
CA ASP A 96 42.70 9.74 41.58
C ASP A 96 42.07 10.83 40.69
N ALA A 97 42.82 11.93 40.52
CA ALA A 97 42.38 13.08 39.74
C ALA A 97 42.38 12.83 38.21
N ALA A 98 42.88 11.68 37.75
CA ALA A 98 42.79 11.29 36.35
C ALA A 98 41.36 10.89 35.93
N TYR A 99 40.51 10.50 36.90
CA TYR A 99 39.13 10.13 36.66
C TYR A 99 38.16 11.28 37.00
N GLU A 100 37.06 11.35 36.26
CA GLU A 100 36.06 12.42 36.34
C GLU A 100 35.51 12.66 37.75
N TYR A 101 35.26 11.58 38.49
CA TYR A 101 34.71 11.62 39.85
C TYR A 101 35.79 11.69 40.95
N GLY A 102 37.06 11.87 40.57
CA GLY A 102 38.19 12.00 41.50
C GLY A 102 38.55 10.74 42.28
N LEU A 103 37.98 9.59 41.91
CA LEU A 103 38.25 8.28 42.50
C LEU A 103 38.68 7.29 41.43
N GLY A 104 39.61 6.41 41.76
CA GLY A 104 40.15 5.37 40.88
C GLY A 104 39.83 3.96 41.37
N TYR A 105 40.61 3.01 40.85
CA TYR A 105 40.50 1.59 41.18
C TYR A 105 41.49 1.21 42.29
N PRO A 106 41.06 0.49 43.34
CA PRO A 106 41.96 0.05 44.39
C PRO A 106 42.85 -1.11 43.92
N ASP A 107 44.11 -1.09 44.34
CA ASP A 107 44.98 -2.27 44.29
C ASP A 107 44.61 -3.21 45.44
N SER A 108 43.66 -4.10 45.19
CA SER A 108 43.10 -5.00 46.19
C SER A 108 42.77 -6.37 45.58
N PRO A 109 43.19 -7.49 46.19
CA PRO A 109 42.78 -8.83 45.76
C PRO A 109 41.26 -9.03 45.75
N LEU A 110 40.54 -8.36 46.67
CA LEU A 110 39.08 -8.42 46.73
C LEU A 110 38.44 -7.69 45.54
N TYR A 111 38.98 -6.51 45.17
CA TYR A 111 38.51 -5.78 44.00
C TYR A 111 38.79 -6.55 42.71
N ASP A 112 40.02 -7.08 42.59
CA ASP A 112 40.46 -7.89 41.46
C ASP A 112 39.56 -9.10 41.24
N LEU A 113 39.19 -9.81 42.31
CA LEU A 113 38.26 -10.95 42.28
C LEU A 113 36.88 -10.57 41.76
N ILE A 114 36.20 -9.60 42.39
CA ILE A 114 34.85 -9.20 41.99
C ILE A 114 34.84 -8.63 40.57
N ALA A 115 35.85 -7.82 40.20
CA ALA A 115 35.98 -7.30 38.85
C ALA A 115 36.17 -8.43 37.81
N ARG A 116 36.85 -9.54 38.14
CA ARG A 116 37.02 -10.69 37.23
C ARG A 116 35.71 -11.45 37.02
N GLU A 117 34.93 -11.62 38.06
CA GLU A 117 33.61 -12.25 37.98
C GLU A 117 32.69 -11.41 37.07
N LEU A 118 32.64 -10.09 37.28
CA LEU A 118 31.89 -9.17 36.42
C LEU A 118 32.40 -9.16 34.98
N PHE A 119 33.72 -9.21 34.78
CA PHE A 119 34.30 -9.30 33.44
C PHE A 119 33.94 -10.63 32.74
N SER A 120 33.84 -11.73 33.49
CA SER A 120 33.41 -13.02 32.95
C SER A 120 31.97 -12.98 32.45
N ILE A 121 31.08 -12.27 33.16
CA ILE A 121 29.71 -12.00 32.70
C ILE A 121 29.73 -11.17 31.39
N ARG A 122 30.55 -10.12 31.33
CA ARG A 122 30.74 -9.31 30.11
C ARG A 122 31.23 -10.11 28.90
N GLN A 123 32.04 -11.16 29.11
CA GLN A 123 32.48 -12.03 28.01
C GLN A 123 31.33 -12.88 27.44
N ILE A 124 30.31 -13.17 28.25
CA ILE A 124 29.10 -13.90 27.85
C ILE A 124 28.13 -12.94 27.16
N VAL A 125 27.79 -11.84 27.83
CA VAL A 125 26.94 -10.78 27.27
C VAL A 125 27.83 -9.73 26.63
N LYS A 126 28.27 -10.02 25.41
CA LYS A 126 29.14 -9.11 24.64
C LYS A 126 28.52 -7.71 24.60
N ASP A 127 29.38 -6.71 24.67
CA ASP A 127 29.05 -5.29 24.66
C ASP A 127 28.34 -4.75 25.91
N ALA A 128 27.73 -5.59 26.76
CA ALA A 128 27.13 -5.15 28.02
C ALA A 128 28.18 -4.59 28.98
N LYS A 129 27.95 -3.38 29.49
CA LYS A 129 28.71 -2.84 30.62
C LYS A 129 28.18 -3.52 31.88
N VAL A 130 29.07 -4.21 32.59
CA VAL A 130 28.70 -4.98 33.79
C VAL A 130 29.42 -4.38 34.97
N TYR A 131 28.67 -4.03 36.00
CA TYR A 131 29.18 -3.42 37.24
C TYR A 131 28.36 -3.89 38.43
N SER A 132 28.87 -3.62 39.62
CA SER A 132 28.21 -3.89 40.88
C SER A 132 28.13 -2.62 41.73
N TYR A 133 27.13 -2.59 42.59
CA TYR A 133 26.86 -1.47 43.50
C TYR A 133 26.23 -1.99 44.78
N TYR A 134 26.28 -1.18 45.83
CA TYR A 134 25.78 -1.54 47.16
C TYR A 134 25.16 -0.32 47.84
N LEU A 135 24.28 -0.59 48.81
CA LEU A 135 23.76 0.41 49.73
C LEU A 135 24.72 0.54 50.92
N ASP A 136 25.31 1.70 51.13
CA ASP A 136 26.15 1.93 52.29
C ASP A 136 25.27 2.10 53.55
N PRO A 137 25.43 1.24 54.58
CA PRO A 137 24.62 1.35 55.79
C PRO A 137 24.92 2.61 56.63
N ALA A 138 26.04 3.30 56.39
CA ALA A 138 26.43 4.49 57.14
C ALA A 138 25.59 5.71 56.79
N ASP A 139 25.22 5.88 55.52
CA ASP A 139 24.49 7.04 55.02
C ASP A 139 23.24 6.72 54.18
N GLY A 140 23.01 5.44 53.89
CA GLY A 140 21.85 4.98 53.13
C GLY A 140 21.90 5.34 51.64
N LYS A 141 23.08 5.55 51.07
CA LYS A 141 23.25 5.88 49.64
C LYS A 141 23.85 4.72 48.86
N LEU A 142 23.61 4.74 47.56
CA LEU A 142 24.20 3.78 46.63
C LEU A 142 25.60 4.21 46.21
N TYR A 143 26.52 3.24 46.19
CA TYR A 143 27.90 3.39 45.74
C TYR A 143 28.27 2.29 44.75
N PHE A 144 29.07 2.63 43.74
CA PHE A 144 29.66 1.62 42.86
C PHE A 144 30.75 0.82 43.59
N SER A 145 30.75 -0.50 43.40
CA SER A 145 31.69 -1.42 44.05
C SER A 145 32.77 -1.89 43.08
N ALA A 146 32.41 -2.50 41.96
CA ALA A 146 33.38 -2.96 40.97
C ALA A 146 32.80 -2.90 39.56
N SER A 147 33.68 -2.78 38.57
CA SER A 147 33.33 -2.77 37.15
C SER A 147 34.07 -3.87 36.43
N GLY A 148 33.36 -4.69 35.65
CA GLY A 148 34.00 -5.64 34.73
C GLY A 148 34.85 -4.94 33.68
N GLY A 149 34.56 -3.67 33.37
CA GLY A 149 35.36 -2.88 32.45
C GLY A 149 36.77 -2.53 32.97
N TYR A 150 37.08 -2.83 34.24
CA TYR A 150 38.45 -2.75 34.79
C TYR A 150 39.47 -3.55 33.96
N TYR A 151 39.07 -4.69 33.37
CA TYR A 151 39.93 -5.55 32.55
C TYR A 151 39.93 -5.22 31.05
N VAL A 152 39.28 -4.15 30.63
CA VAL A 152 39.32 -3.70 29.23
C VAL A 152 40.66 -3.03 28.97
N THR A 153 41.24 -3.29 27.79
CA THR A 153 42.54 -2.76 27.35
C THR A 153 42.36 -1.89 26.11
N PRO A 154 43.19 -0.85 25.88
CA PRO A 154 44.42 -0.51 26.59
C PRO A 154 44.24 0.17 27.95
N GLU A 155 43.04 0.69 28.25
CA GLU A 155 42.74 1.36 29.51
C GLU A 155 41.42 0.83 30.11
N PRO A 156 41.33 0.73 31.45
CA PRO A 156 40.10 0.41 32.15
C PRO A 156 38.94 1.32 31.76
N VAL A 157 37.74 0.76 31.58
CA VAL A 157 36.51 1.52 31.32
C VAL A 157 35.45 1.20 32.37
N GLY A 158 34.57 2.16 32.65
CA GLY A 158 33.44 1.98 33.56
C GLY A 158 33.61 2.71 34.89
N VAL A 159 32.74 2.38 35.83
CA VAL A 159 32.57 3.07 37.11
C VAL A 159 33.69 2.74 38.09
N GLN A 160 34.18 3.77 38.80
CA GLN A 160 35.26 3.64 39.78
C GLN A 160 34.72 3.28 41.17
N PHE A 161 35.59 2.75 42.03
CA PHE A 161 35.22 2.23 43.35
C PHE A 161 34.79 3.35 44.30
N LYS A 162 33.67 3.13 45.00
CA LYS A 162 33.07 4.06 45.98
C LYS A 162 32.70 5.44 45.42
N VAL A 163 32.50 5.55 44.11
CA VAL A 163 31.83 6.70 43.52
C VAL A 163 30.33 6.63 43.89
N PRO A 164 29.72 7.70 44.42
CA PRO A 164 28.29 7.75 44.67
C PRO A 164 27.52 7.57 43.36
N VAL A 165 26.53 6.67 43.35
CA VAL A 165 25.74 6.41 42.14
C VAL A 165 25.01 7.66 41.67
N SER A 166 24.55 8.51 42.60
CA SER A 166 23.88 9.78 42.31
C SER A 166 24.72 10.79 41.53
N ASP A 167 26.05 10.63 41.53
CA ASP A 167 26.97 11.53 40.83
C ASP A 167 27.15 11.11 39.36
N VAL A 168 26.74 9.89 39.02
CA VAL A 168 26.96 9.27 37.70
C VAL A 168 25.66 9.12 36.92
N VAL A 169 24.55 8.79 37.60
CA VAL A 169 23.27 8.48 36.95
C VAL A 169 22.17 9.45 37.35
N ASP A 170 21.18 9.61 36.47
CA ASP A 170 20.02 10.44 36.75
C ASP A 170 19.09 9.83 37.83
N PRO A 171 18.19 10.63 38.44
CA PRO A 171 17.31 10.14 39.50
C PRO A 171 16.38 8.99 39.12
N ALA A 172 15.98 8.87 37.85
CA ALA A 172 15.15 7.76 37.38
C ALA A 172 15.95 6.46 37.36
N THR A 173 17.17 6.50 36.81
CA THR A 173 18.11 5.37 36.81
C THR A 173 18.47 4.94 38.24
N TYR A 174 18.73 5.90 39.13
CA TYR A 174 18.98 5.63 40.56
C TYR A 174 17.85 4.82 41.21
N ALA A 175 16.59 5.17 40.92
CA ALA A 175 15.43 4.47 41.46
C ALA A 175 15.29 3.02 40.95
N TYR A 176 15.69 2.73 39.70
CA TYR A 176 15.79 1.35 39.22
C TYR A 176 16.91 0.60 39.92
N MET A 177 18.06 1.22 40.13
CA MET A 177 19.16 0.61 40.88
C MET A 177 18.76 0.27 42.32
N GLU A 178 18.04 1.14 43.02
CA GLU A 178 17.50 0.85 44.36
C GLU A 178 16.55 -0.36 44.35
N GLN A 179 15.64 -0.43 43.38
CA GLN A 179 14.76 -1.60 43.22
C GLN A 179 15.56 -2.89 42.97
N GLY A 180 16.64 -2.78 42.19
CA GLY A 180 17.59 -3.84 41.87
C GLY A 180 18.28 -4.48 43.08
N LEU A 181 18.32 -3.79 44.22
CA LEU A 181 18.81 -4.38 45.48
C LEU A 181 17.85 -5.42 46.07
N THR A 182 16.58 -5.44 45.67
CA THR A 182 15.56 -6.32 46.27
C THR A 182 15.01 -7.34 45.30
N ALA A 183 14.95 -7.00 44.01
CA ALA A 183 14.45 -7.88 42.96
C ALA A 183 15.10 -7.53 41.62
N THR A 184 15.13 -8.48 40.70
CA THR A 184 15.49 -8.20 39.31
C THR A 184 14.54 -7.16 38.73
N THR A 185 15.09 -6.06 38.22
CA THR A 185 14.32 -4.99 37.59
C THR A 185 14.94 -4.59 36.26
N GLU A 186 14.09 -4.07 35.40
CA GLU A 186 14.40 -3.71 34.03
C GLU A 186 14.16 -2.24 33.83
N GLN A 187 15.22 -1.53 33.48
CA GLN A 187 15.09 -0.20 32.91
C GLN A 187 15.06 -0.32 31.40
N LYS A 188 13.90 0.01 30.85
CA LYS A 188 13.71 0.12 29.40
C LYS A 188 14.61 1.21 28.81
N GLU A 189 14.45 1.45 27.52
CA GLU A 189 15.18 2.45 26.75
C GLU A 189 15.35 3.80 27.48
N TYR A 190 16.60 4.12 27.82
CA TYR A 190 16.98 5.40 28.40
C TYR A 190 18.28 5.92 27.77
N SER A 191 18.56 7.20 28.03
CA SER A 191 19.74 7.90 27.54
C SER A 191 20.41 8.60 28.70
N ASP A 192 21.74 8.47 28.78
CA ASP A 192 22.60 9.15 29.75
C ASP A 192 23.84 9.73 29.05
N ASP A 193 24.76 10.28 29.84
CA ASP A 193 26.01 10.85 29.33
C ASP A 193 26.94 9.80 28.66
N PHE A 194 26.67 8.52 28.88
CA PHE A 194 27.45 7.40 28.34
C PHE A 194 26.80 6.76 27.10
N GLY A 195 25.58 7.15 26.71
CA GLY A 195 24.91 6.68 25.50
C GLY A 195 23.43 6.31 25.71
N ASN A 196 22.95 5.40 24.86
CA ASN A 196 21.58 4.89 24.91
C ASN A 196 21.62 3.42 25.35
N PHE A 197 20.86 3.09 26.38
CA PHE A 197 20.93 1.78 27.02
C PHE A 197 19.55 1.16 27.23
N ILE A 198 19.57 -0.15 27.43
CA ILE A 198 18.56 -0.92 28.12
C ILE A 198 19.33 -1.64 29.23
N SER A 199 18.82 -1.61 30.45
CA SER A 199 19.54 -2.11 31.61
C SER A 199 18.73 -3.09 32.43
N SER A 200 19.43 -4.07 33.01
CA SER A 200 18.90 -5.00 33.98
C SER A 200 19.70 -4.90 35.27
N TYR A 201 19.00 -4.81 36.39
CA TYR A 201 19.58 -4.73 37.73
C TYR A 201 19.10 -5.92 38.54
N THR A 202 20.00 -6.59 39.24
CA THR A 202 19.67 -7.81 39.99
C THR A 202 20.43 -7.85 41.30
N PRO A 203 19.82 -8.35 42.39
CA PRO A 203 20.48 -8.41 43.69
C PRO A 203 21.55 -9.51 43.72
N ILE A 204 22.65 -9.22 44.41
CA ILE A 204 23.61 -10.21 44.88
C ILE A 204 23.08 -10.70 46.23
N LEU A 205 22.84 -12.00 46.34
CA LEU A 205 22.28 -12.62 47.54
C LEU A 205 23.37 -13.42 48.27
N ASP A 206 23.36 -13.39 49.59
CA ASP A 206 24.13 -14.32 50.41
C ASP A 206 23.47 -15.73 50.45
N ASP A 207 24.12 -16.68 51.13
CA ASP A 207 23.62 -18.05 51.29
C ASP A 207 22.25 -18.13 52.02
N ALA A 208 21.88 -17.09 52.77
CA ALA A 208 20.60 -16.98 53.46
C ALA A 208 19.50 -16.33 52.58
N GLY A 209 19.83 -15.89 51.36
CA GLY A 209 18.95 -15.17 50.46
C GLY A 209 18.78 -13.69 50.81
N THR A 210 19.66 -13.13 51.64
CA THR A 210 19.67 -11.71 52.00
C THR A 210 20.42 -10.91 50.95
N PRO A 211 19.87 -9.80 50.43
CA PRO A 211 20.60 -8.94 49.52
C PRO A 211 21.77 -8.23 50.19
N VAL A 212 22.95 -8.33 49.59
CA VAL A 212 24.19 -7.66 50.04
C VAL A 212 24.67 -6.57 49.10
N GLY A 213 24.06 -6.47 47.92
CA GLY A 213 24.34 -5.52 46.86
C GLY A 213 23.59 -5.91 45.60
N ALA A 214 23.99 -5.39 44.46
CA ALA A 214 23.41 -5.73 43.18
C ALA A 214 24.42 -5.58 42.04
N ILE A 215 24.13 -6.21 40.91
CA ILE A 215 24.82 -5.97 39.66
C ILE A 215 23.90 -5.22 38.68
N GLY A 216 24.50 -4.35 37.87
CA GLY A 216 23.88 -3.69 36.73
C GLY A 216 24.51 -4.18 35.43
N LEU A 217 23.67 -4.49 34.45
CA LEU A 217 24.05 -4.83 33.09
C LEU A 217 23.43 -3.80 32.14
N ASP A 218 24.24 -2.89 31.61
CA ASP A 218 23.79 -1.91 30.62
C ASP A 218 24.16 -2.38 29.22
N TYR A 219 23.16 -2.60 28.38
CA TYR A 219 23.36 -3.01 27.00
C TYR A 219 23.16 -1.83 26.05
N PRO A 220 24.13 -1.50 25.18
CA PRO A 220 24.00 -0.36 24.28
C PRO A 220 22.91 -0.63 23.23
N GLN A 221 22.06 0.37 22.98
CA GLN A 221 21.03 0.28 21.93
C GLN A 221 21.61 0.26 20.50
N SER A 222 22.94 0.39 20.34
CA SER A 222 23.61 0.24 19.04
C SER A 222 23.26 -1.08 18.36
N TYR A 223 23.11 -2.17 19.10
CA TYR A 223 22.67 -3.45 18.55
C TYR A 223 21.27 -3.39 17.93
N VAL A 224 20.32 -2.72 18.59
CA VAL A 224 18.97 -2.52 18.04
C VAL A 224 19.05 -1.67 16.77
N ALA A 225 19.91 -0.65 16.76
CA ALA A 225 20.16 0.14 15.56
C ALA A 225 20.77 -0.70 14.42
N GLU A 226 21.72 -1.59 14.72
CA GLU A 226 22.29 -2.53 13.74
C GLU A 226 21.23 -3.47 13.16
N VAL A 227 20.32 -3.99 14.00
CA VAL A 227 19.18 -4.81 13.55
C VAL A 227 18.27 -3.98 12.63
N GLN A 228 17.92 -2.76 13.02
CA GLN A 228 17.10 -1.85 12.20
C GLN A 228 17.76 -1.54 10.85
N ASP A 229 19.06 -1.29 10.84
CA ASP A 229 19.83 -1.02 9.62
C ASP A 229 19.97 -2.28 8.75
N GLY A 230 20.12 -3.45 9.37
CA GLY A 230 20.06 -4.74 8.68
C GLY A 230 18.72 -4.96 7.99
N VAL A 231 17.61 -4.71 8.70
CA VAL A 231 16.26 -4.76 8.14
C VAL A 231 16.12 -3.76 7.00
N ARG A 232 16.52 -2.49 7.18
CA ARG A 232 16.45 -1.45 6.15
C ARG A 232 17.21 -1.85 4.88
N ARG A 233 18.44 -2.37 5.04
CA ARG A 233 19.33 -2.75 3.93
C ARG A 233 18.85 -3.98 3.16
N GLN A 234 18.14 -4.91 3.80
CA GLN A 234 17.63 -6.12 3.13
C GLN A 234 16.18 -5.97 2.66
N LEU A 235 15.30 -5.42 3.50
CA LEU A 235 13.86 -5.35 3.24
C LEU A 235 13.53 -4.36 2.13
N PHE A 236 14.05 -3.12 2.17
CA PHE A 236 13.64 -2.09 1.21
C PHE A 236 14.09 -2.36 -0.23
N PRO A 237 15.29 -2.88 -0.51
CA PRO A 237 15.64 -3.26 -1.88
C PRO A 237 14.74 -4.37 -2.43
N VAL A 238 14.42 -5.38 -1.62
CA VAL A 238 13.53 -6.49 -2.03
C VAL A 238 12.10 -6.00 -2.24
N LEU A 239 11.56 -5.20 -1.32
CA LEU A 239 10.24 -4.59 -1.47
C LEU A 239 10.19 -3.61 -2.65
N GLY A 240 11.23 -2.81 -2.86
CA GLY A 240 11.34 -1.88 -3.97
C GLY A 240 11.37 -2.60 -5.32
N PHE A 241 12.19 -3.64 -5.44
CA PHE A 241 12.25 -4.46 -6.65
C PHE A 241 10.90 -5.15 -6.93
N SER A 242 10.31 -5.81 -5.94
CA SER A 242 9.00 -6.47 -6.09
C SER A 242 7.89 -5.46 -6.42
N TYR A 243 7.93 -4.26 -5.86
CA TYR A 243 7.00 -3.18 -6.21
C TYR A 243 7.18 -2.71 -7.66
N ILE A 244 8.40 -2.56 -8.15
CA ILE A 244 8.67 -2.22 -9.57
C ILE A 244 8.13 -3.31 -10.49
N VAL A 245 8.39 -4.59 -10.19
CA VAL A 245 7.87 -5.73 -10.96
C VAL A 245 6.33 -5.71 -10.98
N LEU A 246 5.71 -5.43 -9.83
CA LEU A 246 4.25 -5.31 -9.73
C LEU A 246 3.71 -4.13 -10.55
N LEU A 247 4.36 -2.97 -10.53
CA LEU A 247 3.97 -1.82 -11.35
C LEU A 247 4.09 -2.12 -12.85
N LEU A 248 5.15 -2.80 -13.27
CA LEU A 248 5.30 -3.25 -14.65
C LEU A 248 4.19 -4.22 -15.04
N LEU A 249 3.84 -5.16 -14.17
CA LEU A 249 2.74 -6.10 -14.39
C LEU A 249 1.39 -5.38 -14.49
N VAL A 250 1.09 -4.44 -13.59
CA VAL A 250 -0.12 -3.61 -13.63
C VAL A 250 -0.16 -2.78 -14.93
N LEU A 251 0.98 -2.26 -15.38
CA LEU A 251 1.07 -1.49 -16.62
C LEU A 251 0.82 -2.38 -17.85
N VAL A 252 1.43 -3.56 -17.91
CA VAL A 252 1.18 -4.55 -18.99
C VAL A 252 -0.28 -4.97 -19.00
N LEU A 253 -0.86 -5.28 -17.84
CA LEU A 253 -2.26 -5.71 -17.74
C LEU A 253 -3.22 -4.56 -18.13
N SER A 254 -3.03 -3.37 -17.56
CA SER A 254 -3.85 -2.19 -17.87
C SER A 254 -3.79 -1.84 -19.36
N THR A 255 -2.60 -1.93 -19.98
CA THR A 255 -2.46 -1.65 -21.42
C THR A 255 -3.01 -2.76 -22.30
N SER A 256 -2.86 -4.04 -21.91
CA SER A 256 -3.36 -5.19 -22.67
C SER A 256 -4.88 -5.27 -22.69
N LEU A 257 -5.59 -4.98 -21.59
CA LEU A 257 -7.06 -4.96 -21.58
C LEU A 257 -7.66 -3.70 -22.22
N ALA A 258 -7.10 -2.53 -21.92
CA ALA A 258 -7.73 -1.28 -22.35
C ALA A 258 -7.40 -0.90 -23.81
N ARG A 259 -6.44 -1.56 -24.48
CA ARG A 259 -6.20 -1.38 -25.94
C ARG A 259 -7.35 -1.98 -26.77
N PRO A 260 -7.66 -3.29 -26.66
CA PRO A 260 -8.77 -3.90 -27.38
C PRO A 260 -10.12 -3.24 -27.08
N LEU A 261 -10.39 -2.94 -25.80
CA LEU A 261 -11.66 -2.32 -25.41
C LEU A 261 -11.90 -0.97 -26.10
N ARG A 262 -10.87 -0.11 -26.18
CA ARG A 262 -10.96 1.16 -26.90
C ARG A 262 -11.19 0.98 -28.41
N ARG A 263 -10.57 -0.04 -29.02
CA ARG A 263 -10.77 -0.34 -30.44
C ARG A 263 -12.18 -0.84 -30.70
N LEU A 264 -12.70 -1.70 -29.83
CA LEU A 264 -14.06 -2.20 -29.93
C LEU A 264 -15.07 -1.05 -29.76
N THR A 265 -14.89 -0.17 -28.78
CA THR A 265 -15.72 1.04 -28.61
C THR A 265 -15.70 1.93 -29.86
N ALA A 266 -14.54 2.11 -30.49
CA ALA A 266 -14.42 2.89 -31.72
C ALA A 266 -15.15 2.21 -32.90
N ALA A 267 -15.04 0.88 -33.02
CA ALA A 267 -15.76 0.11 -34.04
C ALA A 267 -17.28 0.23 -33.86
N THR A 268 -17.79 0.10 -32.62
CA THR A 268 -19.22 0.32 -32.32
C THR A 268 -19.69 1.70 -32.75
N GLY A 269 -18.88 2.74 -32.53
CA GLY A 269 -19.20 4.10 -32.99
C GLY A 269 -19.33 4.23 -34.51
N ARG A 270 -18.49 3.52 -35.28
CA ARG A 270 -18.57 3.49 -36.74
C ARG A 270 -19.80 2.71 -37.24
N ILE A 271 -20.10 1.58 -36.60
CA ILE A 271 -21.33 0.81 -36.90
C ILE A 271 -22.57 1.66 -36.66
N ALA A 272 -22.60 2.43 -35.58
CA ALA A 272 -23.71 3.35 -35.30
C ALA A 272 -23.89 4.45 -36.36
N ASN A 273 -22.84 4.76 -37.13
CA ASN A 273 -22.88 5.70 -38.24
C ASN A 273 -23.17 5.04 -39.60
N GLY A 274 -23.55 3.75 -39.63
CA GLY A 274 -23.92 3.02 -40.84
C GLY A 274 -22.78 2.23 -41.51
N GLU A 275 -21.59 2.18 -40.91
CA GLU A 275 -20.46 1.38 -41.43
C GLU A 275 -20.52 -0.07 -40.90
N TYR A 276 -21.18 -0.97 -41.64
CA TYR A 276 -21.38 -2.36 -41.22
C TYR A 276 -20.33 -3.37 -41.69
N ASP A 277 -19.46 -2.99 -42.62
CA ASP A 277 -18.46 -3.90 -43.23
C ASP A 277 -17.07 -3.77 -42.55
N LEU A 278 -17.06 -3.86 -41.22
CA LEU A 278 -15.85 -3.70 -40.42
C LEU A 278 -15.30 -5.07 -39.99
N ASP A 279 -14.00 -5.28 -40.16
CA ASP A 279 -13.29 -6.42 -39.57
C ASP A 279 -13.05 -6.17 -38.07
N VAL A 280 -14.11 -6.34 -37.27
CA VAL A 280 -14.08 -6.16 -35.81
C VAL A 280 -13.16 -7.19 -35.15
N THR A 281 -13.12 -8.40 -35.69
CA THR A 281 -12.26 -9.51 -35.25
C THR A 281 -10.77 -9.20 -35.42
N GLY A 282 -10.37 -8.59 -36.54
CA GLY A 282 -8.98 -8.15 -36.78
C GLY A 282 -8.52 -7.03 -35.85
N LEU A 283 -9.43 -6.17 -35.40
CA LEU A 283 -9.14 -5.06 -34.48
C LEU A 283 -8.78 -5.53 -33.06
N VAL A 284 -9.28 -6.70 -32.66
CA VAL A 284 -9.09 -7.33 -31.34
C VAL A 284 -8.17 -8.56 -31.44
N ARG A 285 -7.22 -8.58 -32.39
CA ARG A 285 -6.18 -9.63 -32.46
C ARG A 285 -5.40 -9.70 -31.15
N THR A 286 -5.78 -10.67 -30.31
CA THR A 286 -5.04 -11.12 -29.14
C THR A 286 -4.24 -12.37 -29.53
N ARG A 287 -3.13 -12.62 -28.83
CA ARG A 287 -2.25 -13.77 -29.12
C ARG A 287 -2.88 -15.11 -28.70
N PHE A 288 -3.94 -15.05 -27.89
CA PHE A 288 -4.73 -16.17 -27.42
C PHE A 288 -6.22 -15.79 -27.47
N PRO A 289 -7.13 -16.69 -27.90
CA PRO A 289 -8.56 -16.43 -27.86
C PRO A 289 -8.99 -16.34 -26.39
N ASP A 290 -9.40 -15.14 -25.99
CA ASP A 290 -9.90 -14.79 -24.66
C ASP A 290 -11.35 -14.30 -24.75
N GLU A 291 -11.92 -13.89 -23.63
CA GLU A 291 -13.28 -13.33 -23.56
C GLU A 291 -13.42 -12.09 -24.45
N MET A 292 -12.33 -11.34 -24.69
CA MET A 292 -12.33 -10.18 -25.57
C MET A 292 -12.47 -10.57 -27.05
N PHE A 293 -11.84 -11.68 -27.47
CA PHE A 293 -12.02 -12.24 -28.80
C PHE A 293 -13.47 -12.70 -29.03
N THR A 294 -14.04 -13.43 -28.05
CA THR A 294 -15.43 -13.91 -28.11
C THR A 294 -16.43 -12.75 -28.22
N LEU A 295 -16.18 -11.67 -27.47
CA LEU A 295 -16.99 -10.45 -27.55
C LEU A 295 -16.87 -9.76 -28.92
N ALA A 296 -15.67 -9.70 -29.50
CA ALA A 296 -15.44 -9.11 -30.82
C ALA A 296 -16.17 -9.90 -31.92
N GLU A 297 -16.17 -11.22 -31.85
CA GLU A 297 -16.90 -12.10 -32.78
C GLU A 297 -18.42 -11.88 -32.68
N SER A 298 -18.96 -11.86 -31.46
CA SER A 298 -20.38 -11.58 -31.22
C SER A 298 -20.79 -10.20 -31.74
N PHE A 299 -19.94 -9.18 -31.57
CA PHE A 299 -20.16 -7.85 -32.13
C PHE A 299 -20.12 -7.82 -33.66
N ALA A 300 -19.19 -8.56 -34.27
CA ALA A 300 -19.09 -8.66 -35.73
C ALA A 300 -20.35 -9.29 -36.33
N GLU A 301 -20.86 -10.36 -35.72
CA GLU A 301 -22.09 -11.01 -36.15
C GLU A 301 -23.30 -10.08 -36.03
N MET A 302 -23.40 -9.33 -34.92
CA MET A 302 -24.44 -8.33 -34.71
C MET A 302 -24.40 -7.23 -35.77
N ALA A 303 -23.22 -6.66 -36.04
CA ALA A 303 -23.04 -5.60 -37.04
C ALA A 303 -23.51 -6.06 -38.43
N LYS A 304 -23.15 -7.29 -38.82
CA LYS A 304 -23.59 -7.89 -40.08
C LYS A 304 -25.10 -8.05 -40.15
N LYS A 305 -25.74 -8.55 -39.09
CA LYS A 305 -27.21 -8.71 -39.01
C LYS A 305 -27.93 -7.36 -39.09
N VAL A 306 -27.43 -6.33 -38.41
CA VAL A 306 -28.01 -4.97 -38.46
C VAL A 306 -27.89 -4.39 -39.87
N GLY A 307 -26.71 -4.46 -40.50
CA GLY A 307 -26.52 -3.97 -41.86
C GLY A 307 -27.38 -4.70 -42.90
N LEU A 308 -27.58 -6.01 -42.75
CA LEU A 308 -28.50 -6.77 -43.60
C LEU A 308 -29.97 -6.33 -43.43
N ARG A 309 -30.41 -6.11 -42.18
CA ARG A 309 -31.76 -5.63 -41.88
C ARG A 309 -32.00 -4.24 -42.43
N GLU A 310 -31.04 -3.32 -42.27
CA GLU A 310 -31.16 -1.97 -42.83
C GLU A 310 -31.27 -2.01 -44.36
N ARG A 311 -30.37 -2.74 -45.04
CA ARG A 311 -30.44 -2.88 -46.51
C ARG A 311 -31.76 -3.51 -46.98
N SER A 312 -32.27 -4.51 -46.26
CA SER A 312 -33.56 -5.13 -46.57
C SER A 312 -34.69 -4.11 -46.43
N LEU A 313 -34.71 -3.37 -45.32
CA LEU A 313 -35.73 -2.35 -45.05
C LEU A 313 -35.66 -1.22 -46.07
N THR A 314 -34.46 -0.75 -46.45
CA THR A 314 -34.30 0.26 -47.51
C THR A 314 -34.83 -0.23 -48.85
N ARG A 315 -34.58 -1.49 -49.22
CA ARG A 315 -35.15 -2.08 -50.46
C ARG A 315 -36.67 -2.19 -50.39
N GLU A 316 -37.21 -2.59 -49.24
CA GLU A 316 -38.66 -2.69 -49.02
C GLU A 316 -39.32 -1.32 -49.14
N VAL A 317 -38.75 -0.29 -48.50
CA VAL A 317 -39.23 1.10 -48.61
C VAL A 317 -39.11 1.62 -50.04
N GLN A 318 -38.03 1.31 -50.76
CA GLN A 318 -37.88 1.69 -52.18
C GLN A 318 -38.93 0.99 -53.05
N ARG A 319 -39.17 -0.31 -52.84
CA ARG A 319 -40.20 -1.06 -53.57
C ARG A 319 -41.59 -0.48 -53.31
N LEU A 320 -41.93 -0.26 -52.04
CA LEU A 320 -43.20 0.36 -51.64
C LEU A 320 -43.37 1.75 -52.25
N LYS A 321 -42.31 2.56 -52.30
CA LYS A 321 -42.35 3.89 -52.92
C LYS A 321 -42.65 3.81 -54.42
N VAL A 322 -42.00 2.88 -55.12
CA VAL A 322 -42.27 2.62 -56.54
C VAL A 322 -43.71 2.15 -56.76
N GLU A 323 -44.19 1.19 -55.96
CA GLU A 323 -45.58 0.71 -56.02
C GLU A 323 -46.60 1.84 -55.80
N ILE A 324 -46.38 2.69 -54.78
CA ILE A 324 -47.24 3.86 -54.50
C ILE A 324 -47.21 4.86 -55.65
N ASP A 325 -46.03 5.15 -56.21
CA ASP A 325 -45.90 6.07 -57.35
C ASP A 325 -46.61 5.53 -58.60
N HIS A 326 -46.55 4.22 -58.85
CA HIS A 326 -47.32 3.57 -59.91
C HIS A 326 -48.83 3.65 -59.66
N ALA A 327 -49.29 3.31 -58.45
CA ALA A 327 -50.71 3.39 -58.10
C ALA A 327 -51.26 4.81 -58.23
N ARG A 328 -50.53 5.83 -57.73
CA ARG A 328 -50.91 7.25 -57.90
C ARG A 328 -50.94 7.67 -59.36
N ARG A 329 -50.02 7.16 -60.18
CA ARG A 329 -49.99 7.46 -61.61
C ARG A 329 -51.16 6.83 -62.35
N GLU A 330 -51.55 5.60 -61.99
CA GLU A 330 -52.75 4.95 -62.51
C GLU A 330 -54.03 5.70 -62.10
N GLU A 331 -54.14 6.13 -60.83
CA GLU A 331 -55.24 6.96 -60.34
C GLU A 331 -55.33 8.29 -61.12
N ALA A 332 -54.20 8.99 -61.31
CA ALA A 332 -54.15 10.23 -62.07
C ALA A 332 -54.49 10.04 -63.56
N VAL A 333 -54.07 8.92 -64.17
CA VAL A 333 -54.47 8.59 -65.55
C VAL A 333 -55.97 8.31 -65.62
N LYS A 334 -56.51 7.57 -64.65
CA LYS A 334 -57.94 7.28 -64.56
C LYS A 334 -58.76 8.57 -64.44
N GLU A 335 -58.36 9.47 -63.55
CA GLU A 335 -58.97 10.80 -63.38
C GLU A 335 -58.93 11.61 -64.69
N ILE A 336 -57.82 11.61 -65.43
CA ILE A 336 -57.74 12.27 -66.74
C ILE A 336 -58.67 11.60 -67.77
N THR A 337 -58.71 10.27 -67.82
CA THR A 337 -59.57 9.53 -68.79
C THR A 337 -61.06 9.65 -68.48
N GLU A 338 -61.43 9.81 -67.21
CA GLU A 338 -62.81 10.00 -66.75
C GLU A 338 -63.21 11.49 -66.72
N SER A 339 -62.25 12.41 -66.91
CA SER A 339 -62.54 13.84 -67.05
C SER A 339 -63.27 14.16 -68.37
N ASP A 340 -64.12 15.18 -68.34
CA ASP A 340 -64.87 15.66 -69.50
C ASP A 340 -63.98 15.95 -70.72
N PHE A 341 -62.72 16.35 -70.49
CA PHE A 341 -61.74 16.64 -71.55
C PHE A 341 -61.43 15.44 -72.45
N PHE A 342 -61.31 14.23 -71.89
CA PHE A 342 -60.97 13.04 -72.67
C PHE A 342 -62.17 12.53 -73.46
N SER A 343 -63.37 12.57 -72.87
CA SER A 343 -64.63 12.28 -73.56
C SER A 343 -64.81 13.17 -74.80
N ASP A 344 -64.53 14.48 -74.66
CA ASP A 344 -64.64 15.46 -75.75
C ASP A 344 -63.64 15.18 -76.89
N LEU A 345 -62.42 14.76 -76.55
CA LEU A 345 -61.37 14.35 -77.51
C LEU A 345 -61.76 13.08 -78.29
N THR A 346 -62.31 12.06 -77.62
CA THR A 346 -62.82 10.85 -78.30
C THR A 346 -64.00 11.16 -79.21
N ALA A 347 -64.91 12.06 -78.82
CA ALA A 347 -66.00 12.51 -79.68
C ALA A 347 -65.48 13.21 -80.94
N LYS A 348 -64.49 14.10 -80.81
CA LYS A 348 -63.83 14.79 -81.94
C LYS A 348 -63.13 13.83 -82.90
N ALA A 349 -62.43 12.81 -82.36
CA ALA A 349 -61.74 11.80 -83.16
C ALA A 349 -62.71 10.85 -83.89
N ALA A 350 -63.83 10.49 -83.26
CA ALA A 350 -64.91 9.72 -83.88
C ALA A 350 -65.55 10.53 -85.03
N GLU A 351 -65.76 11.83 -84.83
CA GLU A 351 -66.24 12.75 -85.86
C GLU A 351 -65.29 12.82 -87.07
N MET A 352 -63.97 12.88 -86.85
CA MET A 352 -62.98 12.83 -87.93
C MET A 352 -62.91 11.47 -88.64
N ARG A 353 -63.05 10.34 -87.93
CA ARG A 353 -63.14 9.01 -88.56
C ARG A 353 -64.40 8.83 -89.39
N ARG A 354 -65.51 9.43 -88.97
CA ARG A 354 -66.76 9.46 -89.75
C ARG A 354 -66.61 10.24 -91.05
N LYS A 355 -65.74 11.25 -91.08
CA LYS A 355 -65.33 11.97 -92.30
C LYS A 355 -64.34 11.21 -93.19
N ALA A 356 -63.75 10.11 -92.73
CA ALA A 356 -62.70 9.37 -93.43
C ALA A 356 -63.14 8.00 -93.99
N ARG A 357 -64.42 7.60 -93.85
CA ARG A 357 -64.97 6.37 -94.44
C ARG A 357 -65.74 6.70 -95.74
N PRO A 358 -65.26 6.29 -96.93
CA PRO A 358 -66.03 6.39 -98.16
C PRO A 358 -66.84 5.11 -98.36
N GLU A 359 -68.14 5.24 -98.62
CA GLU A 359 -68.92 4.17 -99.26
C GLU A 359 -69.98 4.78 -100.17
N SER A 360 -69.94 4.27 -101.40
CA SER A 360 -70.73 4.54 -102.58
C SER A 360 -72.05 3.75 -102.60
N ASP A 361 -72.99 4.31 -103.37
CA ASP A 361 -74.18 3.71 -103.99
C ASP A 361 -75.43 3.41 -103.14
N GLY A 362 -76.53 4.00 -103.62
CA GLY A 362 -77.91 3.87 -103.16
C GLY A 362 -78.70 5.15 -103.42
#